data_AF-A0A2G6FRK0-F1
#
_entry.id   AF-A0A2G6FRK0-F1
#
_cell.length_a   1.000
_cell.length_b   1.000
_cell.length_c   1.000
_cell.angle_alpha   90.00
_cell.angle_beta   90.00
_cell.angle_gamma   90.00
#
_symmetry.space_group_name_H-M   'P 1'
#
loop_
_entity.id
_entity.type
_entity.pdbx_description
1 polymer ?
#
loop_
_entity_poly.entity_id
_entity_poly.type
_entity_poly.pdbx_seq_one_letter_code
_entity_poly.pdbx_strand_id
1 'polypeptide(L)' 'MRKRFRRRAGIEPIIGHLKSDFRLARNFLKGSIGDSVNLMLSAAAFNFKKWMREVCNFLPA' A
#
# COMPACT_ATOMS: atom_id res chain seq x y z
N MET A 1 -13.67 1.93 -23.11
CA MET A 1 -14.09 1.17 -21.90
C MET A 1 -13.02 0.17 -21.40
N ARG A 2 -12.73 -0.95 -22.10
CA ARG A 2 -11.87 -2.05 -21.59
C ARG A 2 -10.46 -1.67 -21.08
N LYS A 3 -9.78 -0.68 -21.68
CA LYS A 3 -8.46 -0.20 -21.21
C LYS A 3 -8.53 0.47 -19.83
N ARG A 4 -9.60 1.22 -19.52
CA ARG A 4 -9.77 1.89 -18.21
C ARG A 4 -10.05 0.88 -17.09
N PHE A 5 -10.88 -0.12 -17.36
CA PHE A 5 -11.16 -1.20 -16.40
C PHE A 5 -9.91 -2.04 -16.10
N ARG A 6 -9.09 -2.36 -17.11
CA ARG A 6 -7.82 -3.07 -16.88
C ARG A 6 -6.83 -2.30 -15.99
N ARG A 7 -6.76 -0.97 -16.12
CA ARG A 7 -5.95 -0.16 -15.21
C ARG A 7 -6.46 -0.20 -13.76
N ARG A 8 -7.78 -0.23 -13.56
CA ARG A 8 -8.38 -0.29 -12.21
C ARG A 8 -8.30 -1.67 -11.57
N ALA A 9 -8.30 -2.73 -12.38
CA ALA A 9 -8.15 -4.11 -11.92
C ALA A 9 -6.86 -4.35 -11.12
N GLY A 10 -5.80 -3.55 -11.36
CA GLY A 10 -4.56 -3.62 -10.57
C GLY A 10 -4.59 -2.79 -9.28
N ILE A 11 -5.53 -1.85 -9.13
CA ILE A 11 -5.60 -0.94 -7.98
C ILE A 11 -6.31 -1.60 -6.80
N GLU A 12 -7.43 -2.27 -7.05
CA GLU A 12 -8.23 -2.93 -6.00
C GLU A 12 -7.42 -3.96 -5.19
N PRO A 13 -6.59 -4.83 -5.80
CA PRO A 13 -5.73 -5.74 -5.04
C PRO A 13 -4.72 -5.01 -4.15
N ILE A 14 -4.15 -3.89 -4.61
CA ILE A 14 -3.20 -3.09 -3.81
C ILE A 14 -3.91 -2.49 -2.60
N ILE A 15 -5.13 -1.96 -2.78
CA ILE A 15 -5.94 -1.45 -1.67
C ILE A 15 -6.27 -2.58 -0.68
N GLY A 16 -6.57 -3.77 -1.18
CA GLY A 16 -6.77 -4.98 -0.37
C GLY A 16 -5.55 -5.28 0.52
N HIS A 17 -4.37 -5.35 -0.08
CA HIS A 17 -3.11 -5.54 0.66
C HIS A 17 -2.83 -4.43 1.67
N LEU A 18 -3.07 -3.16 1.32
CA LEU A 18 -2.89 -2.06 2.27
C LEU A 18 -3.78 -2.25 3.51
N LYS A 19 -5.04 -2.68 3.30
CA LYS A 19 -6.01 -2.95 4.38
C LYS A 19 -5.58 -4.11 5.28
N SER A 20 -5.22 -5.27 4.71
CA SER A 20 -4.90 -6.48 5.48
C SER A 20 -3.49 -6.45 6.08
N ASP A 21 -2.49 -6.11 5.26
CA ASP A 21 -1.08 -6.38 5.55
C ASP A 21 -0.37 -5.15 6.12
N PHE A 22 -0.84 -3.95 5.76
CA PHE A 22 -0.23 -2.67 6.15
C PHE A 22 -1.13 -1.84 7.07
N ARG A 23 -2.09 -2.50 7.73
CA ARG A 23 -2.93 -1.94 8.81
C ARG A 23 -3.82 -0.76 8.40
N LEU A 24 -4.05 -0.54 7.10
CA LEU A 24 -4.94 0.54 6.66
C LEU A 24 -6.38 0.35 7.19
N ALA A 25 -6.82 -0.89 7.39
CA ALA A 25 -8.13 -1.19 7.99
C ALA A 25 -8.22 -0.97 9.51
N ARG A 26 -7.09 -0.71 10.18
CA ARG A 26 -6.99 -0.57 11.64
C ARG A 26 -6.53 0.84 11.99
N ASN A 27 -7.36 1.84 11.69
CA ASN A 27 -7.07 3.23 12.04
C ASN A 27 -7.59 3.56 13.45
N PHE A 28 -6.68 4.00 14.34
CA PHE A 28 -7.01 4.48 15.68
C PHE A 28 -6.89 6.01 15.82
N LEU A 29 -6.51 6.70 14.74
CA LEU A 29 -6.36 8.15 14.71
C LEU A 29 -7.73 8.82 14.51
N LYS A 30 -7.92 9.98 15.12
CA LYS A 30 -9.22 10.68 15.11
C LYS A 30 -9.41 11.53 13.85
N GLY A 31 -10.57 11.35 13.21
CA GLY A 31 -11.05 12.20 12.13
C GLY A 31 -10.29 12.06 10.81
N SER A 32 -10.69 12.87 9.82
CA SER A 32 -10.19 12.80 8.44
C SER A 32 -8.67 13.05 8.32
N ILE A 33 -8.12 13.89 9.19
CA ILE A 33 -6.66 14.12 9.27
C ILE A 33 -5.98 12.82 9.70
N GLY A 34 -6.49 12.15 10.73
CA GLY A 34 -6.00 10.85 11.19
C GLY A 34 -6.10 9.77 10.11
N ASP A 35 -7.21 9.70 9.39
CA ASP A 35 -7.38 8.80 8.24
C ASP A 35 -6.33 9.04 7.16
N SER A 36 -6.06 10.30 6.85
CA SER A 36 -5.06 10.69 5.84
C SER A 36 -3.64 10.27 6.27
N VAL A 37 -3.29 10.48 7.54
CA VAL A 37 -2.00 10.07 8.10
C VAL A 37 -1.84 8.54 8.08
N ASN A 38 -2.85 7.80 8.54
CA ASN A 38 -2.82 6.33 8.51
C ASN A 38 -2.66 5.81 7.07
N LEU A 39 -3.40 6.37 6.11
CA LEU A 39 -3.29 6.04 4.70
C LEU A 39 -1.88 6.28 4.15
N MET A 40 -1.29 7.45 4.41
CA MET A 40 0.06 7.79 3.96
C MET A 40 1.10 6.82 4.53
N LEU A 41 1.02 6.51 5.82
CA LEU A 41 1.98 5.61 6.47
C LEU A 41 1.83 4.15 6.01
N SER A 42 0.60 3.64 5.86
CA SER A 42 0.34 2.31 5.30
C SER A 42 0.90 2.19 3.87
N ALA A 43 0.68 3.21 3.03
CA ALA A 43 1.22 3.24 1.67
C ALA A 43 2.75 3.33 1.64
N ALA A 44 3.35 4.15 2.51
CA ALA A 44 4.80 4.23 2.64
C ALA A 44 5.41 2.89 3.04
N ALA A 45 4.83 2.20 4.04
CA ALA A 45 5.28 0.88 4.47
C ALA A 45 5.20 -0.17 3.35
N PHE A 46 4.15 -0.15 2.53
CA PHE A 46 4.03 -1.00 1.34
C PHE A 46 5.17 -0.76 0.33
N ASN A 47 5.47 0.51 0.06
CA ASN A 47 6.54 0.89 -0.86
C ASN A 47 7.92 0.53 -0.30
N PHE A 48 8.19 0.79 0.98
CA PHE A 48 9.45 0.40 1.61
C PHE A 48 9.67 -1.11 1.55
N LYS A 49 8.64 -1.93 1.81
CA LYS A 49 8.76 -3.39 1.68
C LYS A 49 9.05 -3.84 0.24
N LYS A 50 8.59 -3.11 -0.78
CA LYS A 50 8.98 -3.38 -2.17
C LYS A 50 10.45 -3.04 -2.41
N TRP A 51 10.88 -1.84 -2.03
CA TRP A 51 12.27 -1.41 -2.24
C TRP A 51 13.26 -2.26 -1.46
N MET A 52 12.95 -2.65 -0.22
CA MET A 52 13.79 -3.57 0.55
C MET A 52 13.97 -4.91 -0.15
N ARG A 53 12.91 -5.45 -0.77
CA ARG A 53 13.03 -6.70 -1.56
C ARG A 53 13.90 -6.50 -2.79
N GLU A 54 13.78 -5.37 -3.47
CA GLU A 54 14.64 -5.04 -4.62
C GLU A 54 16.10 -4.92 -4.20
N VAL A 55 16.38 -4.25 -3.06
CA VAL A 55 17.73 -4.16 -2.49
C VAL A 55 18.26 -5.55 -2.12
N CYS A 56 17.47 -6.39 -1.45
CA CYS A 56 17.87 -7.76 -1.12
C CYS A 56 18.16 -8.61 -2.37
N ASN A 57 17.43 -8.41 -3.46
CA ASN A 57 17.68 -9.11 -4.72
C ASN A 57 18.94 -8.60 -5.44
N PHE A 58 19.31 -7.33 -5.21
CA PHE A 58 20.48 -6.70 -5.82
C PHE A 58 21.78 -7.02 -5.07
N LEU A 59 21.72 -7.19 -3.75
CA LEU A 59 22.88 -7.54 -2.94
C LEU A 59 23.18 -9.05 -3.07
N PRO A 60 24.40 -9.45 -3.47
CA PRO A 60 24.80 -10.85 -3.39
C PRO A 60 24.85 -11.29 -1.92
N ALA A 61 24.40 -12.52 -1.67
CA ALA A 61 24.39 -13.15 -0.34
C ALA A 61 25.80 -13.36 0.21
#